data_AF-A0A0R2UDS6-F1
#
_entry.id   AF-A0A0R2UDS6-F1
#
_cell.length_a   1.000
_cell.length_b   1.000
_cell.length_c   1.000
_cell.angle_alpha   90.00
_cell.angle_beta   90.00
_cell.angle_gamma   90.00
#
_symmetry.space_group_name_H-M   'P 1'
#
loop_
_entity.id
_entity.type
_entity.pdbx_description
1 polymer ?
#
loop_
_entity_poly.entity_id
_entity_poly.type
_entity_poly.pdbx_seq_one_letter_code
_entity_poly.pdbx_strand_id
1 'polypeptide(L)'
;MRAIWLFIKFLLILTVVVIGAFFALENSQSLGVSFIFIDGPTVSAGVWLLVFFAVGALLGMVASSVMVLSYRRKLASATKEGFTKK
;
A
#
# COMPACT_ATOMS: atom_id res chain seq x y z
N MET A 1 11.83 -23.37 11.98
CA MET A 1 11.46 -21.93 11.99
C MET A 1 11.71 -21.21 10.66
N ARG A 2 12.94 -21.18 10.11
CA ARG A 2 13.21 -20.50 8.81
C ARG A 2 12.36 -21.03 7.65
N ALA A 3 12.23 -22.36 7.54
CA ALA A 3 11.42 -23.00 6.50
C ALA A 3 9.92 -22.61 6.57
N ILE A 4 9.35 -22.52 7.78
CA ILE A 4 7.96 -22.09 8.00
C ILE A 4 7.77 -20.66 7.50
N TRP A 5 8.70 -19.76 7.81
CA TRP A 5 8.65 -18.37 7.34
C TRP A 5 8.78 -18.26 5.82
N LEU A 6 9.64 -19.07 5.19
CA LEU A 6 9.75 -19.14 3.74
C LEU A 6 8.45 -19.65 3.11
N PHE A 7 7.83 -20.67 3.70
CA PHE A 7 6.55 -21.21 3.25
C PHE A 7 5.42 -20.17 3.33
N ILE A 8 5.33 -19.41 4.43
CA ILE A 8 4.34 -18.33 4.57
C ILE A 8 4.58 -17.24 3.52
N LYS A 9 5.82 -16.82 3.30
CA LYS A 9 6.16 -15.85 2.26
C LYS A 9 5.77 -16.34 0.87
N PHE A 10 6.04 -17.61 0.58
CA PHE A 10 5.65 -18.25 -0.67
C PHE A 10 4.12 -18.23 -0.85
N LEU A 11 3.36 -18.63 0.16
CA LEU A 11 1.90 -18.64 0.10
C LEU A 11 1.31 -17.23 -0.08
N LEU A 12 1.94 -16.22 0.54
CA LEU A 12 1.54 -14.82 0.38
C LEU A 12 1.78 -14.35 -1.05
N ILE A 13 2.95 -14.61 -1.63
CA ILE A 13 3.26 -14.28 -3.02
C ILE A 13 2.28 -15.00 -3.96
N LEU A 14 2.03 -16.29 -3.73
CA LEU A 14 1.09 -17.06 -4.53
C LEU A 14 -0.32 -16.46 -4.49
N THR A 15 -0.79 -16.07 -3.31
CA THR A 15 -2.09 -15.41 -3.13
C THR A 15 -2.15 -14.11 -3.93
N VAL A 16 -1.12 -13.28 -3.87
CA VAL A 16 -1.06 -12.02 -4.62
C VAL A 16 -1.12 -12.28 -6.14
N VAL A 17 -0.37 -13.27 -6.63
CA VAL A 17 -0.38 -13.64 -8.05
C VAL A 17 -1.76 -14.12 -8.48
N VAL A 18 -2.40 -15.00 -7.69
CA VAL A 18 -3.73 -15.53 -7.99
C VAL A 18 -4.76 -14.40 -8.03
N ILE A 19 -4.79 -13.54 -7.01
CA ILE A 19 -5.71 -12.38 -6.97
C ILE A 19 -5.48 -11.47 -8.19
N GLY A 20 -4.22 -11.17 -8.51
CA GLY A 20 -3.88 -10.37 -9.68
C GLY A 20 -4.38 -10.99 -11.00
N ALA A 21 -4.21 -12.31 -11.15
CA ALA A 21 -4.70 -13.04 -12.32
C ALA A 21 -6.23 -13.00 -12.41
N PHE A 22 -6.96 -13.23 -11.29
CA PHE A 22 -8.41 -13.11 -11.25
C PHE A 22 -8.88 -11.70 -11.62
N PHE A 23 -8.21 -10.66 -11.12
CA PHE A 23 -8.53 -9.28 -11.50
C PHE A 23 -8.37 -9.07 -13.01
N ALA A 24 -7.28 -9.56 -13.61
CA ALA A 24 -7.03 -9.41 -15.04
C ALA A 24 -8.03 -10.19 -15.91
N LEU A 25 -8.45 -11.39 -15.49
CA LEU A 25 -9.38 -12.24 -16.22
C LEU A 25 -10.82 -11.71 -16.15
N GLU A 26 -11.32 -11.46 -14.93
CA GLU A 26 -12.70 -11.00 -14.70
C GLU A 26 -12.92 -9.55 -15.16
N ASN A 27 -11.87 -8.74 -15.18
CA ASN A 27 -11.93 -7.33 -15.59
C ASN A 27 -11.08 -7.09 -16.85
N SER A 28 -11.24 -7.96 -17.85
CA SER A 28 -10.52 -7.92 -19.12
C SER A 28 -10.98 -6.82 -20.09
N GLN A 29 -12.05 -6.10 -19.77
CA GLN A 29 -12.55 -4.97 -20.55
C GLN A 29 -11.48 -3.89 -20.74
N SER A 30 -11.16 -3.52 -21.98
CA SER A 30 -10.22 -2.44 -22.28
C SER A 30 -10.85 -1.08 -22.02
N LEU A 31 -10.23 -0.29 -21.14
CA LEU A 31 -10.74 1.01 -20.72
C LEU A 31 -9.57 2.00 -20.53
N GLY A 32 -9.73 3.20 -21.08
CA GLY A 32 -8.84 4.33 -20.80
C GLY A 32 -9.40 5.14 -19.64
N VAL A 33 -8.64 5.28 -18.56
CA VAL A 33 -9.04 6.14 -17.44
C VAL A 33 -8.71 7.58 -17.79
N SER A 34 -9.71 8.44 -17.86
CA SER A 34 -9.50 9.88 -18.02
C SER A 34 -9.18 10.50 -16.67
N PHE A 35 -8.03 11.15 -16.56
CA PHE A 35 -7.67 11.98 -15.41
C PHE A 35 -7.96 13.44 -15.76
N ILE A 36 -8.04 14.29 -14.73
CA ILE A 36 -8.39 15.72 -14.87
C ILE A 36 -7.50 16.44 -15.90
N PHE A 37 -6.23 16.08 -16.01
CA PHE A 37 -5.25 16.75 -16.88
C PHE A 37 -4.64 15.87 -17.96
N ILE A 38 -4.79 14.54 -17.86
CA ILE A 38 -4.16 13.57 -18.76
C ILE A 38 -5.10 12.40 -19.00
N ASP A 39 -5.08 11.82 -20.19
CA ASP A 39 -5.77 10.56 -20.44
C ASP A 39 -4.79 9.39 -20.27
N GLY A 40 -5.23 8.37 -19.54
CA GLY A 40 -4.48 7.14 -19.34
C GLY A 40 -4.51 6.25 -20.58
N PRO A 41 -3.51 5.35 -20.74
CA PRO A 41 -3.52 4.39 -21.83
C PRO A 41 -4.72 3.43 -21.73
N THR A 42 -5.14 2.91 -22.87
CA THR A 42 -6.17 1.88 -22.96
C THR A 42 -5.59 0.52 -22.54
N VAL A 43 -5.87 0.14 -21.31
CA VAL A 43 -5.50 -1.17 -20.73
C VAL A 43 -6.72 -1.81 -20.09
N SER A 44 -6.62 -3.06 -19.64
CA SER A 44 -7.78 -3.69 -19.01
C SER A 44 -8.16 -3.00 -17.69
N ALA A 45 -9.46 -2.97 -17.38
CA ALA A 45 -9.96 -2.42 -16.12
C ALA A 45 -9.31 -3.11 -14.90
N GLY A 46 -9.01 -4.42 -15.00
CA GLY A 46 -8.30 -5.16 -13.96
C GLY A 46 -6.92 -4.58 -13.65
N VAL A 47 -6.17 -4.18 -14.68
CA VAL A 47 -4.86 -3.53 -14.49
C VAL A 47 -5.03 -2.18 -13.79
N TRP A 48 -5.99 -1.36 -14.21
CA TRP A 48 -6.28 -0.08 -13.53
C TRP A 48 -6.63 -0.28 -12.06
N LEU A 49 -7.52 -1.22 -11.74
CA LEU A 49 -7.91 -1.52 -10.36
C LEU A 49 -6.71 -1.92 -9.51
N LEU A 50 -5.82 -2.80 -10.02
CA LEU A 50 -4.61 -3.20 -9.31
C LEU A 50 -3.65 -2.03 -9.07
N VAL A 51 -3.47 -1.15 -10.08
CA VAL A 51 -2.62 0.04 -9.95
C VAL A 51 -3.17 0.99 -8.87
N PHE A 52 -4.46 1.34 -8.93
CA PHE A 52 -5.06 2.22 -7.93
C PHE A 52 -5.06 1.61 -6.53
N PHE A 53 -5.29 0.31 -6.40
CA PHE A 53 -5.18 -0.40 -5.14
C PHE A 53 -3.76 -0.31 -4.56
N ALA A 54 -2.74 -0.59 -5.38
CA ALA A 54 -1.34 -0.51 -4.96
C ALA A 54 -0.96 0.92 -4.54
N VAL A 55 -1.33 1.92 -5.34
CA VAL A 55 -1.07 3.33 -5.03
C VAL A 55 -1.79 3.74 -3.73
N GLY A 56 -3.07 3.39 -3.58
CA GLY A 56 -3.83 3.68 -2.37
C GLY A 56 -3.25 3.03 -1.11
N ALA A 57 -2.82 1.76 -1.21
CA ALA A 57 -2.17 1.06 -0.10
C ALA A 57 -0.83 1.71 0.29
N LEU A 58 -0.01 2.10 -0.70
CA LEU A 58 1.25 2.83 -0.46
C LEU A 58 0.99 4.16 0.23
N LEU A 59 0.02 4.94 -0.26
CA LEU A 59 -0.36 6.22 0.35
C LEU A 59 -0.86 6.03 1.79
N GLY A 60 -1.68 5.00 2.05
CA GLY A 60 -2.15 4.66 3.40
C GLY A 60 -1.02 4.29 4.37
N MET A 61 -0.02 3.53 3.89
CA MET A 61 1.17 3.21 4.68
C MET A 61 2.02 4.45 4.99
N VAL A 62 2.21 5.35 4.01
CA VAL A 62 2.91 6.62 4.21
C VAL A 62 2.17 7.49 5.22
N ALA A 63 0.86 7.65 5.09
CA ALA A 63 0.04 8.41 6.02
C ALA A 63 0.13 7.86 7.45
N SER A 64 0.07 6.53 7.60
CA SER A 64 0.23 5.86 8.89
C SER A 64 1.63 6.07 9.49
N SER A 65 2.66 6.04 8.66
CA SER A 65 4.05 6.26 9.08
C SER A 65 4.29 7.69 9.57
N VAL A 66 3.73 8.69 8.87
CA VAL A 66 3.79 10.10 9.29
C VAL A 66 3.12 10.28 10.65
N MET A 67 1.97 9.62 10.87
CA MET A 67 1.29 9.64 12.15
C MET A 67 2.21 9.11 13.25
N VAL A 68 2.76 7.90 13.12
CA VAL A 68 3.66 7.31 14.14
C VAL A 68 4.86 8.23 14.45
N LEU A 69 5.48 8.84 13.43
CA LEU A 69 6.59 9.78 13.61
C LEU A 69 6.16 11.03 14.40
N SER A 70 4.97 11.57 14.14
CA SER A 70 4.45 12.73 14.86
C SER A 70 4.23 12.43 16.36
N TYR A 71 3.73 11.23 16.69
CA TYR A 71 3.56 10.79 18.08
C TYR A 71 4.91 10.63 18.78
N ARG A 72 5.90 10.02 18.10
CA ARG A 72 7.27 9.89 18.65
C ARG A 72 7.91 11.25 18.93
N ARG A 73 7.68 12.25 18.07
CA ARG A 73 8.19 13.62 18.29
C ARG A 73 7.55 14.27 19.53
N LYS A 74 6.23 14.13 19.71
CA LYS A 74 5.51 14.66 20.88
C LYS A 74 5.96 13.98 22.19
N LEU A 75 6.21 12.67 22.16
CA LEU A 75 6.75 11.94 23.32
C LEU A 75 8.16 12.40 23.68
N ALA A 76 9.02 12.63 22.68
CA ALA A 76 10.38 13.12 22.89
C ALA A 76 10.43 14.53 23.48
N SER A 77 9.52 15.44 23.07
CA SER A 77 9.43 16.78 23.65
C SER A 77 8.91 16.75 25.09
N ALA A 78 7.86 15.98 25.37
CA ALA A 78 7.30 15.85 26.72
C ALA A 78 8.30 15.23 27.72
N THR A 79 9.12 14.27 27.25
CA THR A 79 10.19 13.68 28.08
C THR A 79 11.24 14.73 28.44
N LYS A 80 11.65 15.59 27.49
CA LYS A 80 12.62 16.67 27.75
C LYS A 80 12.10 17.70 28.77
N GLU A 81 10.82 18.06 28.68
CA GLU A 81 10.17 18.99 29.63
C GLU A 81 10.03 18.41 31.05
N GLY A 82 9.83 17.09 31.17
CA GLY A 82 9.79 16.40 32.46
C GLY A 82 11.15 16.35 33.17
N PHE A 83 12.26 16.38 32.43
CA PHE A 83 13.63 16.41 32.99
C PHE A 83 14.09 17.82 33.38
N THR A 84 13.58 18.89 32.75
CA THR A 84 13.95 20.27 33.09
C THR A 84 13.14 20.86 34.25
N LYS A 85 12.02 20.23 34.63
CA LYS A 85 11.20 20.61 35.79
C LYS A 85 11.57 19.91 37.11
N LYS A 86 12.59 19.05 37.11
CA LYS A 86 13.04 18.29 38.28
C LYS A 86 14.34 18.85 38.81
#